data_AF-A0A0G2I0Y5-F1
#
_entry.id   AF-A0A0G2I0Y5-F1
#
_cell.length_a   1.000
_cell.length_b   1.000
_cell.length_c   1.000
_cell.angle_alpha   90.00
_cell.angle_beta   90.00
_cell.angle_gamma   90.00
#
_symmetry.space_group_name_H-M   'P 1'
#
loop_
_entity.id
_entity.type
_entity.pdbx_description
1 polymer ?
#
loop_
_entity_poly.entity_id
_entity_poly.type
_entity_poly.pdbx_seq_one_letter_code
_entity_poly.pdbx_strand_id
1 'polypeptide(L)'
;MVAEHPSISKQHAVIQFRYTEKRNEFGDKVGRVKPYLIDLESANGTELNGDKVPDRRYLELRPKDVVKFGLSTREYVIMLARE
;
A
#
# COMPACT_ATOMS: atom_id res chain seq x y z
N MET A 1 9.64 -4.38 -17.42
CA MET A 1 9.11 -3.57 -16.30
C MET A 1 8.80 -4.48 -15.12
N VAL A 2 8.89 -3.98 -13.89
CA VAL A 2 8.86 -4.79 -12.65
C VAL A 2 7.49 -5.46 -12.41
N ALA A 3 6.39 -4.90 -12.94
CA ALA A 3 5.04 -5.44 -12.83
C ALA A 3 4.32 -5.52 -14.20
N GLU A 4 4.91 -6.21 -15.18
CA GLU A 4 4.28 -6.38 -16.51
C GLU A 4 3.15 -7.40 -16.48
N HIS A 5 1.92 -6.95 -16.73
CA HIS A 5 0.79 -7.82 -17.00
C HIS A 5 -0.27 -7.02 -17.76
N PRO A 6 -0.99 -7.60 -18.76
CA PRO A 6 -1.96 -6.86 -19.57
C PRO A 6 -3.10 -6.20 -18.77
N SER A 7 -3.42 -6.73 -17.59
CA SER A 7 -4.45 -6.16 -16.71
C SER A 7 -3.93 -5.07 -15.75
N ILE A 8 -2.62 -4.80 -15.73
CA ILE A 8 -2.04 -3.75 -14.90
C ILE A 8 -2.02 -2.45 -15.70
N SER A 9 -2.81 -1.47 -15.24
CA SER A 9 -2.83 -0.10 -15.77
C SER A 9 -1.44 0.55 -15.74
N LYS A 10 -1.17 1.47 -16.69
CA LYS A 10 0.10 2.20 -16.74
C LYS A 10 0.41 2.97 -15.46
N GLN A 11 -0.63 3.58 -14.88
CA GLN A 11 -0.65 4.12 -13.52
C GLN A 11 -1.69 3.29 -12.76
N HIS A 12 -1.24 2.46 -11.83
CA HIS A 12 -2.10 1.44 -11.20
C HIS A 12 -2.32 1.73 -9.73
N ALA A 13 -1.25 1.68 -8.94
CA ALA A 13 -1.25 1.99 -7.53
C ALA A 13 0.10 2.58 -7.13
N VAL A 14 0.15 3.29 -6.01
CA VAL A 14 1.40 3.85 -5.47
C VAL A 14 1.57 3.53 -4.00
N ILE A 15 2.83 3.40 -3.60
CA ILE A 15 3.24 3.37 -2.20
C ILE A 15 3.73 4.78 -1.85
N GLN A 16 2.98 5.47 -0.99
CA GLN A 16 3.29 6.82 -0.53
C GLN A 16 3.75 6.77 0.92
N PHE A 17 4.97 7.24 1.19
CA PHE A 17 5.43 7.48 2.57
C PHE A 17 4.86 8.80 3.08
N ARG A 18 4.28 8.78 4.29
CA ARG A 18 3.64 9.95 4.92
C ARG A 18 4.08 10.05 6.38
N TYR A 19 4.38 11.26 6.83
CA TYR A 19 4.56 11.53 8.26
C TYR A 19 3.19 11.58 8.94
N THR A 20 3.04 10.84 10.03
CA THR A 20 1.83 10.83 10.87
C THR A 20 2.19 11.12 12.31
N GLU A 21 1.39 11.93 12.98
CA GLU A 21 1.55 12.28 14.38
C GLU A 21 0.41 11.64 15.19
N LYS A 22 0.76 10.98 16.29
CA LYS A 22 -0.20 10.47 17.28
C LYS A 22 0.13 11.04 18.64
N ARG A 23 -0.89 11.28 19.46
CA ARG A 23 -0.71 11.56 20.89
C ARG A 23 -0.61 10.27 21.67
N ASN A 24 0.38 10.15 22.54
CA ASN A 24 0.45 9.04 23.50
C ASN A 24 -0.50 9.29 24.68
N GLU A 25 -0.56 8.34 25.61
CA GLU A 25 -1.41 8.40 26.83
C GLU A 25 -1.03 9.56 27.77
N PHE A 26 0.17 10.10 27.63
CA PHE A 26 0.71 11.22 28.43
C PHE A 26 0.53 12.59 27.75
N GLY A 27 -0.04 12.63 26.55
CA GLY A 27 -0.28 13.86 25.77
C GLY A 27 0.87 14.28 24.85
N ASP A 28 1.99 13.57 24.83
CA ASP A 28 3.12 13.86 23.95
C ASP A 28 2.79 13.52 22.50
N LYS A 29 3.31 14.34 21.58
CA LYS A 29 3.22 14.12 20.14
C LYS A 29 4.35 13.21 19.68
N VAL A 30 4.01 12.01 19.22
CA VAL A 30 4.96 11.06 18.63
C VAL A 30 4.69 10.96 17.13
N GLY A 31 5.68 11.36 16.34
CA GLY A 31 5.62 11.31 14.89
C GLY A 31 6.41 10.15 14.29
N ARG A 32 5.87 9.52 13.25
CA ARG A 32 6.57 8.50 12.46
C ARG A 32 6.21 8.59 10.98
N VAL A 33 7.18 8.29 10.12
CA VAL A 33 6.94 8.10 8.69
C VAL A 33 6.41 6.68 8.47
N LYS A 34 5.31 6.56 7.73
CA LYS A 34 4.65 5.29 7.44
C LYS A 34 4.33 5.15 5.96
N PRO A 35 4.47 3.96 5.36
CA PRO A 35 4.04 3.68 4.01
C PRO A 35 2.52 3.48 3.92
N TYR A 36 1.93 4.01 2.86
CA TYR A 36 0.52 3.81 2.53
C TYR A 36 0.36 3.33 1.09
N LEU A 37 -0.51 2.35 0.87
CA LEU A 37 -0.96 1.94 -0.44
C LEU A 37 -2.20 2.74 -0.83
N ILE A 38 -2.27 3.17 -2.09
CA ILE A 38 -3.46 3.77 -2.70
C ILE A 38 -3.57 3.27 -4.14
N ASP A 39 -4.74 2.74 -4.48
CA ASP A 39 -5.11 2.43 -5.87
C ASP A 39 -5.55 3.71 -6.59
N LEU A 40 -5.02 3.92 -7.81
CA LEU A 40 -5.24 5.11 -8.63
C LEU A 40 -6.41 4.93 -9.62
N GLU A 41 -7.48 4.26 -9.17
CA GLU A 41 -8.61 3.85 -10.03
C GLU A 41 -8.16 2.98 -11.19
N SER A 42 -7.36 1.98 -10.86
CA SER A 42 -6.88 1.05 -11.85
C SER A 42 -8.03 0.21 -12.42
N ALA A 43 -7.92 -0.16 -13.69
CA ALA A 43 -9.01 -0.86 -14.39
C ALA A 43 -9.38 -2.21 -13.76
N ASN A 44 -8.42 -2.88 -13.12
CA ASN A 44 -8.59 -4.21 -12.53
C ASN A 44 -8.35 -4.25 -11.02
N GLY A 45 -8.18 -3.09 -10.38
CA GLY A 45 -7.99 -2.95 -8.94
C GLY A 45 -6.67 -3.51 -8.40
N THR A 46 -6.47 -3.24 -7.12
CA THR A 46 -5.38 -3.75 -6.28
C THR A 46 -5.97 -4.56 -5.13
N GLU A 47 -5.31 -5.65 -4.75
CA GLU A 47 -5.64 -6.42 -3.54
C GLU A 47 -4.55 -6.26 -2.49
N LEU A 48 -4.95 -6.18 -1.22
CA LEU A 48 -4.10 -6.18 -0.03
C LEU A 48 -4.54 -7.33 0.88
N ASN A 49 -3.66 -8.31 1.09
CA ASN A 49 -3.93 -9.53 1.86
C ASN A 49 -5.18 -10.31 1.40
N GLY A 50 -5.49 -10.26 0.10
CA GLY A 50 -6.65 -10.92 -0.52
C GLY A 50 -7.94 -10.09 -0.52
N ASP A 51 -7.95 -8.94 0.15
CA ASP A 51 -9.08 -8.01 0.14
C ASP A 51 -8.87 -6.89 -0.89
N LYS A 52 -9.94 -6.50 -1.59
CA LYS A 52 -9.88 -5.39 -2.55
C LYS A 52 -9.59 -4.07 -1.83
N VAL A 53 -8.57 -3.36 -2.32
CA VAL A 53 -8.26 -1.99 -1.88
C VAL A 53 -9.32 -1.03 -2.43
N PRO A 54 -9.94 -0.18 -1.59
CA PRO A 54 -10.84 0.85 -2.09
C PRO A 54 -10.09 1.93 -2.89
N ASP A 55 -10.67 2.32 -4.02
CA ASP A 55 -10.12 3.33 -4.91
C ASP A 55 -9.87 4.66 -4.19
N ARG A 56 -8.77 5.33 -4.53
CA ARG A 56 -8.37 6.65 -3.98
C ARG A 56 -8.30 6.73 -2.44
N ARG A 57 -8.20 5.60 -1.74
CA ARG A 57 -8.07 5.56 -0.27
C ARG A 57 -6.69 5.08 0.16
N TYR A 58 -6.05 5.86 1.03
CA TYR A 58 -4.79 5.45 1.66
C TYR A 58 -5.03 4.37 2.71
N LEU A 59 -4.42 3.20 2.54
CA LEU A 59 -4.34 2.13 3.52
C LEU A 59 -2.91 2.03 4.05
N GLU A 60 -2.73 2.03 5.37
CA GLU A 60 -1.40 1.87 5.99
C GLU A 60 -0.87 0.47 5.69
N LEU A 61 0.32 0.38 5.08
CA LEU A 61 0.99 -0.90 4.85
C LEU A 61 1.77 -1.33 6.10
N ARG A 62 1.73 -2.64 6.37
CA ARG A 62 2.42 -3.28 7.48
C ARG A 62 3.50 -4.25 6.95
N PRO A 63 4.52 -4.57 7.78
CA PRO A 63 5.47 -5.61 7.42
C PRO A 63 4.75 -6.92 7.11
N LYS A 64 5.19 -7.58 6.03
CA LYS A 64 4.66 -8.85 5.50
C LYS A 64 3.28 -8.77 4.85
N ASP A 65 2.70 -7.58 4.69
CA ASP A 65 1.51 -7.43 3.85
C ASP A 65 1.79 -7.91 2.43
N VAL A 66 0.79 -8.56 1.82
CA VAL A 66 0.85 -9.10 0.46
C VAL A 66 -0.01 -8.24 -0.45
N VAL A 67 0.58 -7.74 -1.54
CA VAL A 67 -0.10 -6.91 -2.54
C VAL A 67 -0.19 -7.66 -3.87
N LYS A 68 -1.34 -7.60 -4.54
CA LYS A 68 -1.53 -8.08 -5.92
C LYS A 68 -2.09 -6.96 -6.78
N PHE A 69 -1.67 -6.93 -8.04
CA PHE A 69 -2.05 -5.88 -9.00
C PHE A 69 -2.82 -6.46 -10.18
N GLY A 70 -4.04 -5.97 -10.38
CA GLY A 70 -4.97 -6.49 -11.37
C GLY A 70 -5.12 -8.00 -11.29
N LEU A 71 -5.17 -8.64 -12.46
CA LEU A 71 -5.31 -10.10 -12.62
C LEU A 71 -3.97 -10.86 -12.64
N SER A 72 -2.86 -10.23 -12.23
CA SER A 72 -1.55 -10.91 -12.17
C SER A 72 -1.54 -11.95 -11.04
N THR A 73 -0.99 -13.14 -11.30
CA THR A 73 -0.79 -14.17 -10.26
C THR A 73 0.38 -13.88 -9.32
N ARG A 74 1.26 -12.93 -9.67
CA ARG A 74 2.40 -12.54 -8.83
C ARG A 74 1.94 -11.79 -7.58
N GLU A 75 2.56 -12.15 -6.47
CA GLU A 75 2.36 -11.53 -5.16
C GLU A 75 3.61 -10.71 -4.78
N TYR A 76 3.39 -9.53 -4.20
CA TYR A 76 4.46 -8.66 -3.72
C TYR A 76 4.37 -8.54 -2.20
N VAL A 77 5.41 -8.96 -1.49
CA VAL A 77 5.46 -8.92 -0.02
C VAL A 77 6.17 -7.65 0.44
N ILE A 78 5.51 -6.88 1.31
CA ILE A 78 6.08 -5.65 1.86
C ILE A 78 7.11 -5.99 2.95
N MET A 79 8.36 -5.65 2.67
CA MET A 79 9.47 -5.77 3.62
C MET A 79 9.87 -4.38 4.09
N LEU A 80 9.50 -4.03 5.33
CA LEU A 80 9.99 -2.81 5.96
C LEU A 80 11.30 -3.13 6.69
N ALA A 81 12.31 -2.27 6.51
CA ALA A 81 13.52 -2.35 7.32
C ALA A 81 13.12 -2.24 8.80
N ARG A 82 13.71 -3.09 9.65
CA ARG A 82 13.48 -3.01 11.09
C ARG A 82 14.00 -1.65 11.59
N GLU A 83 13.27 -1.05 12.53
CA GLU A 83 13.85 -0.07 13.47
C GLU A 83 14.94 -0.76 14.30
#